data_AF-K0VKX8-F1
#
_entry.id   AF-K0VKX8-F1
#
_cell.length_a   1.000
_cell.length_b   1.000
_cell.length_c   1.000
_cell.angle_alpha   90.00
_cell.angle_beta   90.00
_cell.angle_gamma   90.00
#
_symmetry.space_group_name_H-M   'P 1'
#
loop_
_entity.id
_entity.type
_entity.pdbx_description
1 polymer ?
#
loop_
_entity_poly.entity_id
_entity_poly.type
_entity_poly.pdbx_seq_one_letter_code
_entity_poly.pdbx_strand_id
1 'polypeptide(L)'
;ALPFAAGRVVTDALISLQGALGDADGIVGAFGTGSVYNARRDGRLKGIGGWGFVVGDQASGARLGRDLMERALLAYDGVRLGSPITEAVMAEYGNDPERIAEFAHSARPNDFARYAPMVFKHAGEGDAVAAGIVRDATTAIGESLDALLWPECPSICLLGGLAQAYEPWLSDCYRALLAKPKNDALHGAVELAIKLLNDQQRGAA
;
A
#
# COMPACT_ATOMS: atom_id res chain seq x y z
N ALA A 1 10.92 -28.76 16.36
CA ALA A 1 11.92 -27.78 15.87
C ALA A 1 11.95 -27.83 14.35
N LEU A 2 12.08 -26.69 13.67
CA LEU A 2 12.24 -26.68 12.21
C LEU A 2 13.61 -27.29 11.84
N PRO A 3 13.76 -27.96 10.68
CA PRO A 3 14.96 -28.74 10.33
C PRO A 3 16.11 -27.87 9.80
N PHE A 4 16.43 -26.76 10.48
CA PHE A 4 17.48 -25.83 10.05
C PHE A 4 18.66 -25.82 11.03
N ALA A 5 19.89 -25.73 10.51
CA ALA A 5 21.11 -25.65 11.32
C ALA A 5 21.18 -24.37 12.17
N ALA A 6 20.65 -23.26 11.64
CA ALA A 6 20.41 -22.00 12.34
C ALA A 6 19.17 -21.33 11.76
N GLY A 7 18.46 -20.54 12.57
CA GLY A 7 17.27 -19.82 12.12
C GLY A 7 17.05 -18.55 12.92
N ARG A 8 16.52 -17.52 12.26
CA ARG A 8 16.09 -16.26 12.87
C ARG A 8 14.73 -15.89 12.31
N VAL A 9 13.76 -15.69 13.18
CA VAL A 9 12.46 -15.14 12.80
C VAL A 9 12.58 -13.62 12.76
N VAL A 10 12.14 -13.03 11.65
CA VAL A 10 12.14 -11.59 11.41
C VAL A 10 10.77 -11.15 10.91
N THR A 11 10.48 -9.86 11.00
CA THR A 11 9.24 -9.29 10.49
C THR A 11 9.25 -9.20 8.96
N ASP A 12 8.06 -9.22 8.37
CA ASP A 12 7.83 -8.88 6.95
C ASP A 12 8.40 -7.49 6.61
N ALA A 13 8.22 -6.52 7.50
CA ALA A 13 8.80 -5.18 7.43
C ALA A 13 10.31 -5.20 7.18
N LEU A 14 11.06 -6.01 7.93
CA LEU A 14 12.51 -6.07 7.82
C LEU A 14 12.94 -6.71 6.49
N ILE A 15 12.29 -7.79 6.05
CA ILE A 15 12.64 -8.43 4.78
C ILE A 15 12.24 -7.56 3.58
N SER A 16 11.14 -6.81 3.66
CA SER A 16 10.76 -5.84 2.63
C SER A 16 11.75 -4.67 2.53
N LEU A 17 12.17 -4.12 3.67
CA LEU A 17 13.23 -3.09 3.73
C LEU A 17 14.55 -3.62 3.18
N GLN A 18 14.94 -4.83 3.58
CA GLN A 18 16.17 -5.45 3.09
C GLN A 18 16.10 -5.68 1.58
N GLY A 19 15.01 -6.25 1.07
CA GLY A 19 14.84 -6.49 -0.36
C GLY A 19 14.86 -5.20 -1.19
N ALA A 20 14.11 -4.19 -0.75
CA ALA A 20 13.99 -2.94 -1.50
C ALA A 20 15.25 -2.06 -1.43
N LEU A 21 15.87 -1.93 -0.26
CA LEU A 21 16.93 -0.95 0.00
C LEU A 21 18.31 -1.58 0.25
N GLY A 22 18.41 -2.90 0.43
CA GLY A 22 19.62 -3.57 0.90
C GLY A 22 19.91 -3.16 2.34
N ASP A 23 21.09 -2.59 2.59
CA ASP A 23 21.50 -2.09 3.91
C ASP A 23 21.31 -0.58 4.08
N ALA A 24 20.88 0.12 3.03
CA ALA A 24 20.69 1.55 3.07
C ALA A 24 19.48 1.93 3.93
N ASP A 25 19.56 3.06 4.60
CA ASP A 25 18.39 3.67 5.22
C ASP A 25 17.37 4.13 4.17
N GLY A 26 16.13 4.31 4.58
CA GLY A 26 15.03 4.78 3.73
C GLY A 26 13.67 4.28 4.18
N ILE A 27 12.67 4.50 3.34
CA ILE A 27 11.27 4.14 3.62
C ILE A 27 10.77 3.19 2.55
N VAL A 28 10.01 2.18 2.96
CA VAL A 28 9.26 1.28 2.08
C VAL A 28 7.77 1.41 2.39
N GLY A 29 6.98 1.80 1.40
CA GLY A 29 5.52 1.72 1.44
C GLY A 29 5.03 0.55 0.59
N ALA A 30 4.25 -0.37 1.15
CA ALA A 30 3.68 -1.49 0.41
C ALA A 30 2.18 -1.27 0.21
N PHE A 31 1.73 -1.31 -1.05
CA PHE A 31 0.35 -1.02 -1.45
C PHE A 31 -0.23 -2.16 -2.30
N GLY A 32 -1.14 -2.92 -1.70
CA GLY A 32 -1.89 -4.00 -2.34
C GLY A 32 -3.31 -4.00 -1.81
N THR A 33 -3.84 -5.17 -1.45
CA THR A 33 -5.15 -5.26 -0.78
C THR A 33 -5.18 -4.45 0.52
N GLY A 34 -4.09 -4.49 1.30
CA GLY A 34 -3.84 -3.63 2.45
C GLY A 34 -2.70 -2.65 2.17
N SER A 35 -2.31 -1.87 3.18
CA SER A 35 -1.15 -0.97 3.08
C SER A 35 -0.38 -0.84 4.39
N VAL A 36 0.93 -0.68 4.28
CA VAL A 36 1.84 -0.50 5.43
C VAL A 36 3.09 0.26 5.00
N TYR A 37 3.70 0.96 5.94
CA TYR A 37 4.93 1.71 5.75
C TYR A 37 5.96 1.27 6.77
N ASN A 38 7.20 1.09 6.34
CA ASN A 38 8.32 0.73 7.19
C ASN A 38 9.52 1.62 6.85
N ALA A 39 10.13 2.22 7.85
CA ALA A 39 11.33 3.03 7.73
C ALA A 39 12.50 2.35 8.44
N ARG A 40 13.70 2.46 7.86
CA ARG A 40 14.96 2.14 8.50
C ARG A 40 15.82 3.41 8.56
N ARG A 41 16.30 3.74 9.77
CA ARG A 41 17.21 4.86 10.03
C ARG A 41 18.23 4.46 11.08
N ASP A 42 19.51 4.51 10.76
CA ASP A 42 20.63 4.16 11.66
C ASP A 42 20.44 2.78 12.31
N GLY A 43 19.94 1.82 11.53
CA GLY A 43 19.63 0.45 11.99
C GLY A 43 18.36 0.32 12.85
N ARG A 44 17.64 1.41 13.12
CA ARG A 44 16.35 1.39 13.83
C ARG A 44 15.20 1.29 12.84
N LEU A 45 14.21 0.46 13.19
CA LEU A 45 13.00 0.27 12.40
C LEU A 45 11.83 1.04 13.01
N LYS A 46 11.02 1.67 12.16
CA LYS A 46 9.74 2.27 12.53
C LYS A 46 8.68 1.88 11.50
N GLY A 47 7.62 1.22 11.95
CA GLY A 47 6.46 0.88 11.12
C GLY A 47 5.26 1.75 11.46
N ILE A 48 4.46 2.11 10.44
CA ILE A 48 3.13 2.72 10.60
C ILE A 48 2.16 2.13 9.56
N GLY A 49 0.86 2.20 9.85
CA GLY A 49 -0.15 1.52 9.04
C GLY A 49 -0.18 0.01 9.29
N GLY A 50 -0.84 -0.74 8.41
CA GLY A 50 -1.03 -2.19 8.59
C GLY A 50 -1.97 -2.57 9.74
N TRP A 51 -2.80 -1.63 10.20
CA TRP A 51 -3.80 -1.87 11.26
C TRP A 51 -5.04 -2.64 10.77
N GLY A 52 -5.09 -2.96 9.47
CA GLY A 52 -6.14 -3.74 8.84
C GLY A 52 -7.29 -2.89 8.31
N PHE A 53 -7.91 -3.39 7.24
CA PHE A 53 -8.91 -2.71 6.42
C PHE A 53 -10.02 -1.95 7.18
N VAL A 54 -10.51 -2.49 8.30
CA VAL A 54 -11.65 -1.89 9.04
C VAL A 54 -11.28 -0.52 9.62
N VAL A 55 -10.06 -0.36 10.13
CA VAL A 55 -9.64 0.84 10.87
C VAL A 55 -8.37 1.50 10.31
N GLY A 56 -7.76 0.90 9.29
CA GLY A 56 -6.51 1.35 8.70
C GLY A 56 -6.47 1.10 7.20
N ASP A 57 -5.30 0.68 6.72
CA ASP A 57 -4.97 0.40 5.33
C ASP A 57 -5.29 1.56 4.37
N GLN A 58 -5.06 2.81 4.80
CA GLN A 58 -5.20 3.98 3.96
C GLN A 58 -4.39 3.83 2.66
N ALA A 59 -4.97 4.23 1.53
CA ALA A 59 -4.39 4.03 0.20
C ALA A 59 -4.15 2.56 -0.20
N SER A 60 -4.79 1.60 0.47
CA SER A 60 -4.89 0.24 -0.04
C SER A 60 -5.98 0.10 -1.10
N GLY A 61 -5.90 -0.95 -1.90
CA GLY A 61 -6.93 -1.30 -2.86
C GLY A 61 -8.29 -1.53 -2.20
N ALA A 62 -8.31 -2.16 -1.01
CA ALA A 62 -9.55 -2.37 -0.28
C ALA A 62 -10.20 -1.03 0.11
N ARG A 63 -9.40 -0.05 0.57
CA ARG A 63 -9.92 1.31 0.85
C ARG A 63 -10.40 2.01 -0.40
N LEU A 64 -9.66 1.94 -1.52
CA LEU A 64 -10.10 2.52 -2.80
C LEU A 64 -11.48 1.98 -3.22
N GLY A 65 -11.68 0.66 -3.13
CA GLY A 65 -12.96 0.03 -3.47
C GLY A 65 -14.09 0.39 -2.51
N ARG A 66 -13.80 0.45 -1.20
CA ARG A 66 -14.78 0.89 -0.19
C ARG A 66 -15.21 2.34 -0.43
N ASP A 67 -14.25 3.23 -0.70
CA ASP A 67 -14.53 4.65 -0.94
C ASP A 67 -15.28 4.86 -2.25
N LEU A 68 -15.02 4.03 -3.28
CA LEU A 68 -15.82 4.01 -4.51
C LEU A 68 -17.28 3.65 -4.22
N MET A 69 -17.54 2.61 -3.45
CA MET A 69 -18.92 2.20 -3.10
C MET A 69 -19.63 3.27 -2.27
N GLU A 70 -18.96 3.84 -1.28
CA GLU A 70 -19.51 4.95 -0.49
C GLU A 70 -19.90 6.12 -1.41
N ARG A 71 -19.01 6.53 -2.32
CA ARG A 71 -19.28 7.63 -3.25
C ARG A 71 -20.39 7.30 -4.25
N ALA A 72 -20.53 6.04 -4.67
CA ALA A 72 -21.63 5.60 -5.52
C ALA A 72 -22.98 5.70 -4.79
N LEU A 73 -23.06 5.28 -3.53
CA LEU A 73 -24.26 5.41 -2.71
C LEU A 73 -24.62 6.88 -2.43
N LEU A 74 -23.62 7.71 -2.08
CA LEU A 74 -23.84 9.15 -1.90
C LEU A 74 -24.32 9.84 -3.18
N ALA A 75 -23.87 9.37 -4.35
CA ALA A 75 -24.34 9.86 -5.65
C ALA A 75 -25.77 9.41 -5.94
N TYR A 76 -26.11 8.14 -5.62
CA TYR A 76 -27.46 7.60 -5.73
C TYR A 76 -28.47 8.42 -4.91
N ASP A 77 -28.10 8.79 -3.67
CA ASP A 77 -28.94 9.60 -2.77
C ASP A 77 -28.98 11.09 -3.15
N GLY A 78 -28.19 11.53 -4.15
CA GLY A 78 -28.09 12.95 -4.54
C GLY A 78 -27.31 13.84 -3.57
N VAL A 79 -26.60 13.26 -2.58
CA VAL A 79 -25.77 13.98 -1.61
C VAL A 79 -24.48 14.51 -2.25
N ARG A 80 -23.99 13.82 -3.27
CA ARG A 80 -22.83 14.20 -4.09
C ARG A 80 -23.17 14.01 -5.57
N LEU A 81 -22.44 14.70 -6.43
CA LEU A 81 -22.52 14.44 -7.87
C LEU A 81 -21.86 13.10 -8.18
N GLY A 82 -22.55 12.29 -9.00
CA GLY A 82 -21.99 11.08 -9.58
C GLY A 82 -21.09 11.36 -10.77
N SER A 83 -20.53 10.28 -11.32
CA SER A 83 -19.75 10.25 -12.56
C SER A 83 -19.87 8.86 -13.20
N PRO A 84 -19.30 8.63 -14.40
CA PRO A 84 -19.36 7.32 -15.04
C PRO A 84 -18.89 6.15 -14.17
N ILE A 85 -17.89 6.33 -13.30
CA ILE A 85 -17.45 5.25 -12.39
C ILE A 85 -18.53 4.87 -11.37
N THR A 86 -19.29 5.83 -10.83
CA THR A 86 -20.35 5.54 -9.84
C THR A 86 -21.53 4.85 -10.50
N GLU A 87 -21.88 5.26 -11.72
CA GLU A 87 -22.92 4.60 -12.52
C GLU A 87 -22.52 3.16 -12.86
N ALA A 88 -21.27 2.94 -13.25
CA ALA A 88 -20.77 1.61 -13.57
C ALA A 88 -20.78 0.67 -12.37
N VAL A 89 -20.43 1.14 -11.17
CA VAL A 89 -20.53 0.35 -9.94
C VAL A 89 -21.99 0.07 -9.58
N MET A 90 -22.87 1.08 -9.59
CA MET A 90 -24.30 0.85 -9.33
C MET A 90 -24.89 -0.18 -10.30
N ALA A 91 -24.53 -0.12 -11.58
CA ALA A 91 -25.00 -1.04 -12.60
C ALA A 91 -24.56 -2.49 -12.34
N GLU A 92 -23.36 -2.73 -11.79
CA GLU A 92 -22.90 -4.07 -11.37
C GLU A 92 -23.85 -4.71 -10.35
N TYR A 93 -24.45 -3.90 -9.49
CA TYR A 93 -25.42 -4.32 -8.48
C TYR A 93 -26.87 -4.14 -8.94
N GLY A 94 -27.13 -4.02 -10.25
CA GLY A 94 -28.48 -3.89 -10.79
C GLY A 94 -29.18 -2.57 -10.44
N ASN A 95 -28.40 -1.52 -10.17
CA ASN A 95 -28.87 -0.21 -9.69
C ASN A 95 -29.65 -0.28 -8.37
N ASP A 96 -29.35 -1.28 -7.55
CA ASP A 96 -29.98 -1.50 -6.25
C ASP A 96 -28.96 -1.22 -5.12
N PRO A 97 -29.13 -0.12 -4.35
CA PRO A 97 -28.21 0.24 -3.28
C PRO A 97 -28.20 -0.78 -2.13
N GLU A 98 -29.30 -1.52 -1.92
CA GLU A 98 -29.37 -2.54 -0.86
C GLU A 98 -28.37 -3.66 -1.11
N ARG A 99 -28.17 -4.04 -2.38
CA ARG A 99 -27.18 -5.07 -2.76
C ARG A 99 -25.74 -4.64 -2.51
N ILE A 100 -25.43 -3.34 -2.61
CA ILE A 100 -24.10 -2.81 -2.23
C ILE A 100 -23.92 -2.92 -0.72
N ALA A 101 -24.96 -2.62 0.07
CA ALA A 101 -24.91 -2.76 1.52
C ALA A 101 -24.77 -4.23 1.97
N GLU A 102 -25.50 -5.15 1.33
CA GLU A 102 -25.39 -6.60 1.55
C GLU A 102 -24.00 -7.12 1.20
N PHE A 103 -23.45 -6.69 0.06
CA PHE A 103 -22.07 -6.97 -0.31
C PHE A 103 -21.11 -6.50 0.79
N ALA A 104 -21.23 -5.24 1.23
CA ALA A 104 -20.32 -4.67 2.22
C ALA A 104 -20.35 -5.40 3.57
N HIS A 105 -21.49 -6.00 3.95
CA HIS A 105 -21.61 -6.73 5.21
C HIS A 105 -20.81 -8.05 5.23
N SER A 106 -20.65 -8.70 4.08
CA SER A 106 -19.99 -10.01 3.97
C SER A 106 -18.66 -9.97 3.22
N ALA A 107 -18.34 -8.85 2.57
CA ALA A 107 -17.16 -8.66 1.76
C ALA A 107 -15.87 -8.69 2.59
N ARG A 108 -14.85 -9.35 2.04
CA ARG A 108 -13.48 -9.34 2.56
C ARG A 108 -12.68 -8.24 1.87
N PRO A 109 -11.51 -7.85 2.40
CA PRO A 109 -10.69 -6.79 1.79
C PRO A 109 -10.38 -7.01 0.30
N ASN A 110 -10.15 -8.26 -0.13
CA ASN A 110 -9.92 -8.57 -1.54
C ASN A 110 -11.14 -8.28 -2.44
N ASP A 111 -12.35 -8.44 -1.91
CA ASP A 111 -13.58 -8.21 -2.66
C ASP A 111 -13.77 -6.71 -2.93
N PHE A 112 -13.28 -5.83 -2.05
CA PHE A 112 -13.16 -4.40 -2.32
C PHE A 112 -11.95 -4.08 -3.22
N ALA A 113 -10.80 -4.71 -2.98
CA ALA A 113 -9.56 -4.40 -3.70
C ALA A 113 -9.63 -4.65 -5.20
N ARG A 114 -10.55 -5.52 -5.65
CA ARG A 114 -10.82 -5.75 -7.08
C ARG A 114 -11.22 -4.49 -7.86
N TYR A 115 -11.72 -3.45 -7.17
CA TYR A 115 -12.10 -2.19 -7.79
C TYR A 115 -10.94 -1.22 -8.01
N ALA A 116 -9.76 -1.46 -7.42
CA ALA A 116 -8.62 -0.55 -7.55
C ALA A 116 -8.21 -0.29 -9.01
N PRO A 117 -8.12 -1.29 -9.91
CA PRO A 117 -7.80 -1.05 -11.33
C PRO A 117 -8.84 -0.16 -12.03
N MET A 118 -10.13 -0.33 -11.70
CA MET A 118 -11.21 0.49 -12.25
C MET A 118 -11.09 1.95 -11.78
N VAL A 119 -10.78 2.18 -10.50
CA VAL A 119 -10.53 3.51 -9.95
C VAL A 119 -9.40 4.20 -10.69
N PHE A 120 -8.23 3.57 -10.82
CA PHE A 120 -7.09 4.19 -11.51
C PHE A 120 -7.34 4.42 -13.00
N LYS A 121 -8.03 3.48 -13.68
CA LYS A 121 -8.41 3.64 -15.08
C LYS A 121 -9.28 4.88 -15.30
N HIS A 122 -10.39 4.97 -14.57
CA HIS A 122 -11.32 6.11 -14.70
C HIS A 122 -10.66 7.43 -14.28
N ALA A 123 -9.80 7.41 -13.25
CA ALA A 123 -9.04 8.58 -12.85
C ALA A 123 -8.11 9.08 -13.97
N GLY A 124 -7.46 8.17 -14.69
CA GLY A 124 -6.65 8.48 -15.88
C GLY A 124 -7.46 8.98 -17.08
N GLU A 125 -8.74 8.62 -17.16
CA GLU A 125 -9.70 9.10 -18.18
C GLU A 125 -10.36 10.44 -17.79
N GLY A 126 -10.03 11.00 -16.64
CA GLY A 126 -10.53 12.30 -16.18
C GLY A 126 -11.85 12.23 -15.38
N ASP A 127 -12.27 11.05 -14.93
CA ASP A 127 -13.44 10.90 -14.07
C ASP A 127 -13.22 11.60 -12.72
N ALA A 128 -14.08 12.57 -12.39
CA ALA A 128 -13.92 13.43 -11.22
C ALA A 128 -14.01 12.68 -9.89
N VAL A 129 -14.88 11.68 -9.78
CA VAL A 129 -15.04 10.87 -8.56
C VAL A 129 -13.81 9.99 -8.39
N ALA A 130 -13.39 9.29 -9.44
CA ALA A 130 -12.22 8.42 -9.40
C ALA A 130 -10.94 9.21 -9.08
N ALA A 131 -10.71 10.35 -9.74
CA ALA A 131 -9.58 11.23 -9.46
C ALA A 131 -9.64 11.79 -8.02
N GLY A 132 -10.82 12.02 -7.48
CA GLY A 132 -10.98 12.38 -6.07
C GLY A 132 -10.55 11.25 -5.12
N ILE A 133 -10.88 9.99 -5.42
CA ILE A 133 -10.50 8.84 -4.58
C ILE A 133 -8.98 8.68 -4.59
N VAL A 134 -8.35 8.76 -5.78
CA VAL A 134 -6.90 8.63 -5.90
C VAL A 134 -6.18 9.77 -5.18
N ARG A 135 -6.69 11.00 -5.26
CA ARG A 135 -6.13 12.16 -4.52
C ARG A 135 -6.22 11.97 -3.01
N ASP A 136 -7.36 11.56 -2.48
CA ASP A 136 -7.48 11.30 -1.04
C ASP A 136 -6.49 10.23 -0.58
N ALA A 137 -6.32 9.18 -1.38
CA ALA A 137 -5.31 8.14 -1.12
C ALA A 137 -3.88 8.69 -1.17
N THR A 138 -3.51 9.50 -2.17
CA THR A 138 -2.15 10.06 -2.22
C THR A 138 -1.88 11.13 -1.16
N THR A 139 -2.90 11.86 -0.71
CA THR A 139 -2.82 12.71 0.48
C THR A 139 -2.49 11.87 1.71
N ALA A 140 -3.22 10.78 1.95
CA ALA A 140 -2.93 9.89 3.08
C ALA A 140 -1.53 9.23 2.99
N ILE A 141 -1.05 8.95 1.77
CA ILE A 141 0.33 8.51 1.54
C ILE A 141 1.30 9.60 1.98
N GLY A 142 1.10 10.84 1.55
CA GLY A 142 1.96 11.97 1.92
C GLY A 142 2.03 12.18 3.44
N GLU A 143 0.88 12.22 4.11
CA GLU A 143 0.80 12.36 5.57
C GLU A 143 1.54 11.23 6.32
N SER A 144 1.44 10.00 5.80
CA SER A 144 2.15 8.84 6.35
C SER A 144 3.67 8.95 6.12
N LEU A 145 4.08 9.39 4.94
CA LEU A 145 5.49 9.62 4.61
C LEU A 145 6.08 10.74 5.47
N ASP A 146 5.38 11.84 5.69
CA ASP A 146 5.83 12.94 6.56
C ASP A 146 6.08 12.49 8.00
N ALA A 147 5.30 11.54 8.51
CA ALA A 147 5.50 10.96 9.83
C ALA A 147 6.74 10.05 9.95
N LEU A 148 7.31 9.63 8.81
CA LEU A 148 8.49 8.76 8.72
C LEU A 148 9.74 9.46 8.20
N LEU A 149 9.57 10.50 7.38
CA LEU A 149 10.66 11.22 6.74
C LEU A 149 11.55 11.93 7.75
N TRP A 150 12.82 12.06 7.36
CA TRP A 150 13.82 12.89 8.03
C TRP A 150 14.62 13.65 6.97
N PRO A 151 15.31 14.75 7.33
CA PRO A 151 15.95 15.64 6.35
C PRO A 151 16.92 14.94 5.40
N GLU A 152 17.67 13.94 5.88
CA GLU A 152 18.65 13.17 5.12
C GLU A 152 18.08 11.85 4.56
N CYS A 153 16.76 11.69 4.50
CA CYS A 153 16.15 10.44 4.01
C CYS A 153 16.56 10.21 2.54
N PRO A 154 17.30 9.12 2.23
CA PRO A 154 17.92 8.99 0.92
C PRO A 154 16.94 8.50 -0.14
N SER A 155 15.91 7.73 0.24
CA SER A 155 14.97 7.16 -0.72
C SER A 155 13.67 6.65 -0.09
N ILE A 156 12.64 6.61 -0.93
CA ILE A 156 11.35 5.96 -0.70
C ILE A 156 11.15 4.91 -1.79
N CYS A 157 10.86 3.67 -1.43
CA CYS A 157 10.45 2.63 -2.37
C CYS A 157 8.97 2.31 -2.17
N LEU A 158 8.21 2.32 -3.26
CA LEU A 158 6.84 1.82 -3.25
C LEU A 158 6.84 0.38 -3.78
N LEU A 159 6.17 -0.52 -3.05
CA LEU A 159 6.02 -1.93 -3.37
C LEU A 159 4.54 -2.26 -3.57
N GLY A 160 4.28 -3.42 -4.17
CA GLY A 160 2.93 -3.95 -4.37
C GLY A 160 2.29 -3.49 -5.68
N GLY A 161 1.15 -4.09 -6.02
CA GLY A 161 0.50 -3.91 -7.31
C GLY A 161 -0.02 -2.50 -7.59
N LEU A 162 -0.15 -1.65 -6.56
CA LEU A 162 -0.61 -0.27 -6.72
C LEU A 162 0.53 0.76 -6.81
N ALA A 163 1.78 0.35 -6.55
CA ALA A 163 2.93 1.25 -6.48
C ALA A 163 3.08 2.13 -7.73
N GLN A 164 3.09 1.51 -8.92
CA GLN A 164 3.25 2.22 -10.19
C GLN A 164 2.04 3.12 -10.51
N ALA A 165 0.84 2.72 -10.07
CA ALA A 165 -0.37 3.50 -10.31
C ALA A 165 -0.40 4.78 -9.47
N TYR A 166 0.23 4.78 -8.29
CA TYR A 166 0.32 5.95 -7.42
C TYR A 166 1.38 6.97 -7.84
N GLU A 167 2.49 6.54 -8.46
CA GLU A 167 3.63 7.40 -8.78
C GLU A 167 3.24 8.74 -9.47
N PRO A 168 2.36 8.77 -10.50
CA PRO A 168 1.95 10.02 -11.14
C PRO A 168 1.15 10.98 -10.24
N TRP A 169 0.54 10.46 -9.18
CA TRP A 169 -0.42 11.17 -8.31
C TRP A 169 0.22 11.69 -7.02
N LEU A 170 1.45 11.29 -6.72
CA LEU A 170 2.22 11.81 -5.58
C LEU A 170 2.72 13.22 -5.86
N SER A 171 2.88 14.05 -4.82
CA SER A 171 3.49 15.37 -4.95
C SER A 171 4.97 15.29 -5.35
N ASP A 172 5.50 16.37 -5.93
CA ASP A 172 6.88 16.45 -6.41
C ASP A 172 7.93 16.14 -5.34
N CYS A 173 7.69 16.53 -4.08
CA CYS A 173 8.63 16.28 -2.99
C CYS A 173 8.85 14.79 -2.72
N TYR A 174 7.79 13.97 -2.77
CA TYR A 174 7.93 12.52 -2.59
C TYR A 174 8.46 11.86 -3.86
N ARG A 175 8.00 12.30 -5.05
CA ARG A 175 8.48 11.78 -6.35
C ARG A 175 9.99 11.94 -6.50
N ALA A 176 10.56 13.05 -6.05
CA ALA A 176 12.00 13.28 -6.07
C ALA A 176 12.82 12.28 -5.24
N LEU A 177 12.19 11.63 -4.25
CA LEU A 177 12.82 10.63 -3.38
C LEU A 177 12.51 9.19 -3.81
N LEU A 178 11.65 8.99 -4.82
CA LEU A 178 11.29 7.64 -5.26
C LEU A 178 12.49 6.92 -5.86
N ALA A 179 12.77 5.74 -5.34
CA ALA A 179 13.75 4.81 -5.87
C ALA A 179 13.07 3.50 -6.27
N LYS A 180 13.59 2.86 -7.32
CA LYS A 180 13.17 1.51 -7.68
C LYS A 180 13.67 0.52 -6.61
N PRO A 181 12.83 -0.42 -6.15
CA PRO A 181 13.30 -1.44 -5.23
C PRO A 181 14.39 -2.29 -5.90
N LYS A 182 15.45 -2.61 -5.15
CA LYS A 182 16.53 -3.46 -5.64
C LYS A 182 16.04 -4.88 -5.94
N ASN A 183 15.27 -5.45 -5.01
CA ASN A 183 14.68 -6.77 -5.09
C ASN A 183 13.34 -6.83 -4.31
N ASP A 184 12.71 -8.00 -4.30
CA ASP A 184 11.52 -8.28 -3.50
C ASP A 184 11.84 -8.70 -2.04
N ALA A 185 10.78 -8.87 -1.24
CA ALA A 185 10.91 -9.28 0.16
C ALA A 185 11.51 -10.68 0.33
N LEU A 186 11.32 -11.60 -0.61
CA LEU A 186 11.88 -12.95 -0.53
C LEU A 186 13.39 -12.92 -0.69
N HIS A 187 13.90 -12.12 -1.62
CA HIS A 187 15.34 -11.84 -1.74
C HIS A 187 15.88 -11.20 -0.47
N GLY A 188 15.15 -10.25 0.13
CA GLY A 188 15.52 -9.68 1.42
C GLY A 188 15.66 -10.73 2.53
N ALA A 189 14.75 -11.71 2.59
CA ALA A 189 14.84 -12.82 3.54
C ALA A 189 16.09 -13.68 3.30
N VAL A 190 16.42 -13.97 2.03
CA VAL A 190 17.63 -14.72 1.66
C VAL A 190 18.89 -13.94 2.04
N GLU A 191 18.95 -12.64 1.77
CA GLU A 191 20.09 -11.78 2.16
C GLU A 191 20.32 -11.80 3.67
N LEU A 192 19.26 -11.71 4.48
CA LEU A 192 19.35 -11.79 5.94
C LEU A 192 19.81 -13.17 6.43
N ALA A 193 19.42 -14.24 5.74
CA ALA A 193 19.87 -15.59 6.07
C ALA A 193 21.36 -15.80 5.77
N ILE A 194 21.84 -15.28 4.64
CA ILE A 194 23.27 -15.30 4.28
C ILE A 194 24.09 -14.52 5.33
N LYS A 195 23.60 -13.35 5.76
CA LYS A 195 24.26 -12.57 6.82
C LYS A 195 24.35 -13.32 8.14
N LEU A 196 23.25 -13.97 8.55
CA LEU A 196 23.24 -14.78 9.78
C LEU A 196 24.31 -15.87 9.74
N LEU A 197 24.45 -16.56 8.61
CA LEU A 197 25.49 -17.58 8.43
C LEU A 197 26.91 -16.98 8.56
N ASN A 198 27.16 -15.84 7.93
CA ASN A 198 28.46 -15.17 7.95
C ASN A 198 28.83 -14.66 9.36
N ASP A 199 27.86 -14.11 10.10
CA ASP A 199 28.09 -13.62 11.47
C ASP A 199 28.44 -14.77 12.42
N GLN A 200 27.80 -15.93 12.26
CA GLN A 200 28.13 -17.13 13.04
C GLN A 200 29.55 -17.66 12.74
N GLN A 201 29.97 -17.62 11.48
CA GLN A 201 31.33 -18.03 11.10
C GLN A 201 32.39 -17.07 11.65
N ARG A 202 32.10 -15.77 11.73
CA ARG A 202 33.01 -14.76 12.31
C ARG A 202 33.10 -14.82 13.82
N GLY A 203 32.02 -15.17 14.52
CA GLY A 203 32.03 -15.33 15.98
C GLY A 203 32.66 -16.63 16.48
N ALA A 204 32.90 -17.59 15.58
CA ALA A 204 33.53 -18.88 15.88
C ALA A 204 35.04 -18.91 15.61
N ALA A 205 35.60 -17.84 15.02
CA ALA A 205 37.02 -17.67 14.73
C ALA A 205 37.67 -16.71 15.74
#